data_AF-A0A4Z2CLE3-F1
#
_entry.id   AF-A0A4Z2CLE3-F1
#
_cell.length_a   1.000
_cell.length_b   1.000
_cell.length_c   1.000
_cell.angle_alpha   90.00
_cell.angle_beta   90.00
_cell.angle_gamma   90.00
#
_symmetry.space_group_name_H-M   'P 1'
#
loop_
_entity.id
_entity.type
_entity.pdbx_description
1 polymer ?
#
loop_
_entity_poly.entity_id
_entity_poly.type
_entity_poly.pdbx_seq_one_letter_code
_entity_poly.pdbx_strand_id
1 'polypeptide(L)'
;MTSSAPGGKADCKVARSPLVYKGHVYHPYIKNMMIGGGLMVLGEICAQSIKMYFRSPPGSDSNSGAKFCPSSSQSPPKVRDPEKSWISHISDTGSYNLNSVIRQGVIGSFQGFYQFIYYSWLDKVFSGVSVTIVAKKVILDEVLIGPISLVIFFLYNGFCDTCSMAGAVERCRQSFLSGYLSDLVYWPILQTVNFAFVPPAYRVLYVIFFTSLWDTYLCLINTRMVSTANHILVHFIVFYV
;
A
#
# COMPACT_ATOMS: atom_id res chain seq x y z
N MET A 1 -18.53 44.32 45.26
CA MET A 1 -19.53 43.24 45.08
C MET A 1 -20.34 43.63 43.85
N THR A 2 -20.43 42.97 42.70
CA THR A 2 -20.11 41.62 42.19
C THR A 2 -20.31 41.76 40.66
N SER A 3 -19.30 41.46 39.84
CA SER A 3 -19.29 40.35 38.87
C SER A 3 -20.59 40.13 38.06
N SER A 4 -20.53 40.37 36.74
CA SER A 4 -20.97 39.39 35.72
C SER A 4 -20.81 39.95 34.30
N ALA A 5 -19.83 39.44 33.56
CA ALA A 5 -19.75 39.56 32.11
C ALA A 5 -20.72 38.57 31.44
N PRO A 6 -21.32 38.89 30.27
CA PRO A 6 -21.94 37.88 29.44
C PRO A 6 -21.11 37.61 28.17
N GLY A 7 -20.64 36.37 28.08
CA GLY A 7 -20.83 35.56 26.87
C GLY A 7 -19.89 35.84 25.70
N GLY A 8 -18.62 35.47 25.85
CA GLY A 8 -17.75 35.20 24.70
C GLY A 8 -18.28 34.04 23.88
N LYS A 9 -18.89 34.34 22.72
CA LYS A 9 -19.03 33.39 21.63
C LYS A 9 -17.63 33.11 21.09
N ALA A 10 -17.03 32.01 21.54
CA ALA A 10 -15.84 31.45 20.92
C ALA A 10 -16.22 30.98 19.51
N ASP A 11 -16.04 31.88 18.55
CA ASP A 11 -16.06 31.61 17.12
C ASP A 11 -14.95 30.58 16.84
N CYS A 12 -15.31 29.30 16.78
CA CYS A 12 -14.41 28.23 16.35
C CYS A 12 -14.26 28.30 14.82
N LYS A 13 -13.69 29.40 14.33
CA LYS A 13 -13.12 29.53 12.99
C LYS A 13 -11.67 29.02 13.01
N VAL A 14 -11.48 27.76 13.44
CA VAL A 14 -10.23 27.03 13.18
C VAL A 14 -10.52 26.01 12.08
N ALA A 15 -10.82 26.52 10.90
CA ALA A 15 -10.94 25.69 9.71
C ALA A 15 -10.33 26.40 8.51
N ARG A 16 -9.08 26.03 8.23
CA ARG A 16 -8.36 26.22 6.96
C ARG A 16 -8.02 27.66 6.56
N SER A 17 -7.04 28.23 7.25
CA SER A 17 -6.11 29.12 6.55
C SER A 17 -5.09 28.24 5.81
N PRO A 18 -4.71 28.53 4.55
CA PRO A 18 -3.49 27.95 3.98
C PRO A 18 -2.35 28.25 4.97
N LEU A 19 -1.53 27.23 5.26
CA LEU A 19 -0.38 27.41 6.14
C LEU A 19 0.61 28.34 5.45
N VAL A 20 0.52 29.64 5.77
CA VAL A 20 1.47 30.65 5.32
C VAL A 20 2.73 30.50 6.15
N TYR A 21 3.63 29.62 5.70
CA TYR A 21 4.99 29.55 6.21
C TYR A 21 5.91 30.19 5.16
N LYS A 22 6.64 31.25 5.54
CA LYS A 22 7.55 32.01 4.65
C LYS A 22 6.90 32.53 3.33
N GLY A 23 5.68 33.05 3.37
CA GLY A 23 5.09 33.78 2.22
C GLY A 23 4.66 32.92 1.03
N HIS A 24 4.77 31.58 1.10
CA HIS A 24 4.21 30.68 0.10
C HIS A 24 2.85 30.16 0.55
N VAL A 25 1.81 30.38 -0.25
CA VAL A 25 0.46 29.84 -0.02
C VAL A 25 0.46 28.36 -0.42
N TYR A 26 0.71 27.46 0.54
CA TYR A 26 0.62 26.03 0.27
C TYR A 26 -0.83 25.57 0.22
N HIS A 27 -1.27 25.11 -0.95
CA HIS A 27 -2.59 24.52 -1.11
C HIS A 27 -2.59 23.10 -0.49
N PRO A 28 -3.46 22.82 0.50
CA PRO A 28 -3.37 21.59 1.29
C PRO A 28 -3.59 20.32 0.46
N TYR A 29 -4.34 20.41 -0.65
CA TYR A 29 -4.56 19.30 -1.59
C TYR A 29 -3.27 18.90 -2.32
N ILE A 30 -2.51 19.89 -2.82
CA ILE A 30 -1.23 19.67 -3.52
C ILE A 30 -0.22 19.07 -2.55
N LYS A 31 -0.18 19.57 -1.31
CA LYS A 31 0.70 19.02 -0.26
C LYS A 31 0.45 17.52 -0.05
N ASN A 32 -0.81 17.10 0.13
CA ASN A 32 -1.13 15.68 0.36
C ASN A 32 -0.91 14.81 -0.88
N MET A 33 -1.12 15.36 -2.09
CA MET A 33 -0.81 14.67 -3.35
C MET A 33 0.69 14.39 -3.50
N MET A 34 1.54 15.36 -3.15
CA MET A 34 3.00 15.21 -3.20
C MET A 34 3.51 14.24 -2.14
N ILE A 35 2.98 14.32 -0.91
CA ILE A 35 3.33 13.38 0.17
C ILE A 35 2.90 11.96 -0.21
N GLY A 36 1.68 11.79 -0.74
CA GLY A 36 1.14 10.54 -1.25
C GLY A 36 2.04 9.87 -2.27
N GLY A 37 2.33 10.57 -3.36
CA GLY A 37 3.17 10.03 -4.42
C GLY A 37 4.60 9.75 -3.97
N GLY A 38 5.21 10.68 -3.23
CA GLY A 38 6.59 10.53 -2.76
C GLY A 38 6.79 9.36 -1.80
N LEU A 39 5.86 9.16 -0.87
CA LEU A 39 5.97 8.09 0.12
C LEU A 39 5.72 6.71 -0.51
N MET A 40 4.79 6.62 -1.46
CA MET A 40 4.56 5.40 -2.23
C MET A 40 5.73 5.03 -3.16
N VAL A 41 6.36 6.03 -3.79
CA VAL A 41 7.61 5.82 -4.55
C VAL A 41 8.70 5.26 -3.66
N LEU A 42 8.90 5.85 -2.47
CA LEU A 42 9.88 5.36 -1.51
C LEU A 42 9.57 3.93 -1.06
N GLY A 43 8.29 3.65 -0.78
CA GLY A 43 7.79 2.32 -0.45
C GLY A 43 8.12 1.27 -1.49
N GLU A 44 7.84 1.56 -2.75
CA GLU A 44 8.12 0.66 -3.88
C GLU A 44 9.63 0.42 -4.05
N ILE A 45 10.46 1.46 -3.88
CA ILE A 45 11.93 1.33 -3.89
C ILE A 45 12.37 0.40 -2.76
N CYS A 46 11.88 0.62 -1.53
CA CYS A 46 12.18 -0.24 -0.37
C CYS A 46 11.74 -1.69 -0.61
N ALA A 47 10.54 -1.91 -1.15
CA ALA A 47 10.03 -3.24 -1.47
C ALA A 47 10.92 -3.95 -2.51
N GLN A 48 11.38 -3.24 -3.54
CA GLN A 48 12.31 -3.78 -4.53
C GLN A 48 13.67 -4.10 -3.92
N SER A 49 14.20 -3.25 -3.04
CA SER A 49 15.46 -3.51 -2.31
C SER A 49 15.35 -4.76 -1.41
N ILE A 50 14.24 -4.93 -0.69
CA ILE A 50 13.97 -6.11 0.13
C ILE A 50 13.90 -7.36 -0.75
N LYS A 51 13.18 -7.30 -1.86
CA LYS A 51 13.05 -8.43 -2.80
C LYS A 51 14.39 -8.85 -3.40
N MET A 52 15.27 -7.90 -3.69
CA MET A 52 16.64 -8.19 -4.13
C MET A 52 17.48 -8.84 -3.03
N TYR A 53 17.32 -8.41 -1.78
CA TYR A 53 18.03 -8.99 -0.63
C TYR A 53 17.62 -10.44 -0.33
N PHE A 54 16.32 -10.75 -0.43
CA PHE A 54 15.79 -12.10 -0.18
C PHE A 54 15.87 -13.06 -1.39
N ARG A 55 16.36 -12.60 -2.54
CA ARG A 55 16.57 -13.48 -3.71
C ARG A 55 17.78 -14.37 -3.42
N SER A 56 17.53 -15.60 -2.94
CA SER A 56 18.58 -16.61 -2.78
C SER A 56 19.37 -16.79 -4.08
N PRO A 57 20.70 -17.03 -4.01
CA PRO A 57 21.46 -17.42 -5.20
C PRO A 57 20.89 -18.72 -5.78
N PRO A 58 20.89 -18.91 -7.12
CA PRO A 58 20.30 -20.10 -7.72
C PRO A 58 21.18 -21.31 -7.39
N GLY A 59 20.73 -22.13 -6.44
CA GLY A 59 21.42 -23.36 -6.07
C GLY A 59 20.89 -24.00 -4.81
N SER A 60 19.69 -24.60 -4.86
CA SER A 60 19.31 -25.78 -4.03
C SER A 60 17.86 -26.22 -4.27
N ASP A 61 17.50 -26.56 -5.51
CA ASP A 61 16.43 -27.54 -5.73
C ASP A 61 17.05 -28.82 -6.29
N SER A 62 17.76 -29.53 -5.41
CA SER A 62 18.19 -30.90 -5.65
C SER A 62 17.20 -31.86 -5.00
N ASN A 63 16.30 -32.38 -5.83
CA ASN A 63 15.89 -33.78 -5.86
C ASN A 63 14.95 -34.32 -4.75
N SER A 64 13.71 -34.61 -5.10
CA SER A 64 12.96 -35.78 -4.58
C SER A 64 11.82 -36.15 -5.52
N GLY A 65 11.99 -37.26 -6.25
CA GLY A 65 10.93 -37.84 -7.08
C GLY A 65 11.42 -38.82 -8.16
N ALA A 66 12.32 -39.75 -7.83
CA ALA A 66 12.67 -40.84 -8.74
C ALA A 66 11.57 -41.92 -8.75
N LYS A 67 11.06 -42.28 -9.94
CA LYS A 67 10.73 -43.68 -10.32
C LYS A 67 10.48 -43.84 -11.84
N PHE A 68 11.34 -44.67 -12.43
CA PHE A 68 11.14 -45.60 -13.57
C PHE A 68 11.31 -45.15 -15.05
N CYS A 69 12.15 -45.91 -15.77
CA CYS A 69 12.78 -45.79 -17.11
C CYS A 69 11.99 -46.48 -18.26
N PRO A 70 12.50 -46.66 -19.53
CA PRO A 70 13.44 -45.89 -20.39
C PRO A 70 12.98 -45.73 -21.89
N SER A 71 13.64 -44.87 -22.69
CA SER A 71 14.32 -45.19 -23.99
C SER A 71 14.33 -44.10 -25.08
N SER A 72 15.52 -43.99 -25.72
CA SER A 72 15.85 -43.55 -27.10
C SER A 72 15.92 -42.06 -27.51
N SER A 73 17.18 -41.60 -27.62
CA SER A 73 17.84 -40.98 -28.79
C SER A 73 17.46 -39.58 -29.31
N GLN A 74 18.37 -38.59 -29.19
CA GLN A 74 19.19 -38.01 -30.29
C GLN A 74 19.79 -36.60 -30.00
N SER A 75 21.00 -36.41 -30.54
CA SER A 75 21.79 -35.17 -30.80
C SER A 75 22.66 -34.56 -29.67
N PRO A 76 23.92 -34.16 -29.97
CA PRO A 76 24.85 -33.65 -28.96
C PRO A 76 24.41 -32.27 -28.46
N PRO A 77 24.55 -31.95 -27.17
CA PRO A 77 24.14 -30.67 -26.64
C PRO A 77 25.08 -29.58 -27.17
N LYS A 78 24.50 -28.60 -27.86
CA LYS A 78 25.14 -27.33 -28.19
C LYS A 78 25.73 -26.76 -26.89
N VAL A 79 27.06 -26.66 -26.80
CA VAL A 79 27.76 -26.12 -25.64
C VAL A 79 27.20 -24.72 -25.38
N ARG A 80 26.43 -24.61 -24.31
CA ARG A 80 25.81 -23.36 -23.85
C ARG A 80 26.93 -22.55 -23.22
N ASP A 81 27.41 -21.52 -23.93
CA ASP A 81 28.36 -20.53 -23.42
C ASP A 81 27.91 -20.06 -22.02
N PRO A 82 28.57 -20.49 -20.94
CA PRO A 82 28.13 -20.16 -19.58
C PRO A 82 28.16 -18.65 -19.38
N GLU A 83 29.21 -18.00 -19.90
CA GLU A 83 29.53 -16.59 -19.73
C GLU A 83 28.42 -15.64 -20.18
N LYS A 84 27.75 -15.94 -21.32
CA LYS A 84 26.62 -15.12 -21.80
C LYS A 84 25.36 -15.26 -20.95
N SER A 85 25.18 -16.41 -20.30
CA SER A 85 24.05 -16.69 -19.40
C SER A 85 24.16 -15.93 -18.08
N TRP A 86 25.38 -15.81 -17.54
CA TRP A 86 25.62 -15.04 -16.31
C TRP A 86 25.52 -13.54 -16.58
N ILE A 87 26.03 -13.04 -17.72
CA ILE A 87 25.94 -11.61 -18.07
C ILE A 87 24.48 -11.17 -18.27
N SER A 88 23.62 -12.00 -18.89
CA SER A 88 22.19 -11.69 -18.96
C SER A 88 21.50 -11.72 -17.59
N HIS A 89 21.93 -12.59 -16.68
CA HIS A 89 21.40 -12.63 -15.30
C HIS A 89 21.91 -11.49 -14.42
N ILE A 90 23.13 -10.99 -14.65
CA ILE A 90 23.72 -9.82 -14.00
C ILE A 90 23.07 -8.53 -14.54
N SER A 91 22.76 -8.49 -15.83
CA SER A 91 22.03 -7.35 -16.41
C SER A 91 20.57 -7.27 -15.93
N ASP A 92 19.97 -8.41 -15.55
CA ASP A 92 18.62 -8.51 -14.99
C ASP A 92 18.56 -8.21 -13.46
N THR A 93 19.71 -7.96 -12.82
CA THR A 93 19.83 -7.70 -11.38
C THR A 93 20.18 -6.25 -10.99
N GLY A 94 20.26 -5.31 -11.94
CA GLY A 94 20.71 -3.94 -11.66
C GLY A 94 19.70 -2.81 -11.85
N SER A 95 18.53 -3.07 -12.46
CA SER A 95 17.57 -1.99 -12.76
C SER A 95 16.31 -2.10 -11.89
N TYR A 96 16.10 -1.10 -11.04
CA TYR A 96 14.80 -0.89 -10.41
C TYR A 96 13.72 -0.86 -11.50
N ASN A 97 12.58 -1.50 -11.25
CA ASN A 97 11.47 -1.43 -12.18
C ASN A 97 10.83 -0.04 -12.07
N LEU A 98 11.35 0.88 -12.87
CA LEU A 98 10.94 2.28 -12.87
C LEU A 98 9.45 2.44 -13.23
N ASN A 99 8.92 1.55 -14.08
CA ASN A 99 7.49 1.54 -14.40
C ASN A 99 6.64 1.28 -13.17
N SER A 100 7.02 0.31 -12.33
CA SER A 100 6.35 0.05 -11.05
C SER A 100 6.48 1.24 -10.10
N VAL A 101 7.66 1.88 -10.02
CA VAL A 101 7.89 3.05 -9.15
C VAL A 101 7.02 4.23 -9.56
N ILE A 102 6.99 4.55 -10.86
CA ILE A 102 6.13 5.63 -11.39
C ILE A 102 4.66 5.31 -11.14
N ARG A 103 4.25 4.07 -11.40
CA ARG A 103 2.89 3.58 -11.19
C ARG A 103 2.43 3.78 -9.74
N GLN A 104 3.27 3.39 -8.77
CA GLN A 104 2.97 3.58 -7.35
C GLN A 104 2.96 5.05 -6.94
N GLY A 105 3.83 5.88 -7.53
CA GLY A 105 3.76 7.33 -7.35
C GLY A 105 2.44 7.93 -7.80
N VAL A 106 1.91 7.49 -8.95
CA VAL A 106 0.62 7.96 -9.48
C VAL A 106 -0.54 7.55 -8.57
N ILE A 107 -0.59 6.28 -8.15
CA ILE A 107 -1.60 5.79 -7.19
C ILE A 107 -1.51 6.59 -5.89
N GLY A 108 -0.31 6.71 -5.32
CA GLY A 108 -0.09 7.42 -4.06
C GLY A 108 -0.52 8.88 -4.12
N SER A 109 -0.25 9.55 -5.24
CA SER A 109 -0.71 10.94 -5.46
C SER A 109 -2.24 11.03 -5.52
N PHE A 110 -2.88 10.17 -6.30
CA PHE A 110 -4.35 10.10 -6.36
C PHE A 110 -4.94 9.82 -4.97
N GLN A 111 -4.31 8.91 -4.23
CA GLN A 111 -4.70 8.53 -2.88
C GLN A 111 -4.61 9.67 -1.89
N GLY A 112 -3.48 10.37 -1.84
CA GLY A 112 -3.32 11.55 -1.00
C GLY A 112 -4.34 12.65 -1.30
N PHE A 113 -4.75 12.80 -2.57
CA PHE A 113 -5.76 13.77 -2.97
C PHE A 113 -7.16 13.40 -2.46
N TYR A 114 -7.68 12.21 -2.79
CA TYR A 114 -9.05 11.85 -2.41
C TYR A 114 -9.18 11.65 -0.89
N GLN A 115 -8.16 11.08 -0.22
CA GLN A 115 -8.20 10.88 1.23
C GLN A 115 -8.26 12.20 1.98
N PHE A 116 -7.55 13.23 1.49
CA PHE A 116 -7.66 14.55 2.08
C PHE A 116 -9.08 15.10 1.97
N ILE A 117 -9.75 14.94 0.83
CA ILE A 117 -11.16 15.37 0.63
C ILE A 117 -12.10 14.57 1.52
N TYR A 118 -11.89 13.26 1.62
CA TYR A 118 -12.72 12.37 2.43
C TYR A 118 -12.60 12.68 3.92
N TYR A 119 -11.39 12.70 4.50
CA TYR A 119 -11.21 13.01 5.93
C TYR A 119 -11.65 14.43 6.27
N SER A 120 -11.46 15.36 5.34
CA SER A 120 -11.99 16.72 5.42
C SER A 120 -13.51 16.79 5.57
N TRP A 121 -14.23 15.94 4.85
CA TRP A 121 -15.68 15.83 4.95
C TRP A 121 -16.08 15.07 6.22
N LEU A 122 -15.38 13.97 6.51
CA LEU A 122 -15.64 13.12 7.67
C LEU A 122 -15.53 13.89 8.99
N ASP A 123 -14.55 14.77 9.13
CA ASP A 123 -14.38 15.61 10.33
C ASP A 123 -15.42 16.71 10.45
N LYS A 124 -16.04 17.14 9.35
CA LYS A 124 -17.18 18.08 9.39
C LYS A 124 -18.45 17.39 9.87
N VAL A 125 -18.66 16.14 9.45
CA VAL A 125 -19.86 15.37 9.79
C VAL A 125 -19.77 14.79 11.21
N PHE A 126 -18.60 14.30 11.60
CA PHE A 126 -18.37 13.62 12.86
C PHE A 126 -17.31 14.36 13.69
N SER A 127 -17.76 15.28 14.55
CA SER A 127 -16.90 16.06 15.43
C SER A 127 -16.66 15.35 16.77
N GLY A 128 -15.42 15.39 17.25
CA GLY A 128 -15.00 14.76 18.52
C GLY A 128 -14.29 13.41 18.36
N VAL A 129 -13.91 12.84 19.49
CA VAL A 129 -13.07 11.62 19.62
C VAL A 129 -13.70 10.56 20.53
N SER A 130 -15.01 10.63 20.76
CA SER A 130 -15.70 9.59 21.54
C SER A 130 -15.59 8.24 20.83
N VAL A 131 -15.55 7.15 21.61
CA VAL A 131 -15.44 5.77 21.08
C VAL A 131 -16.52 5.50 20.02
N THR A 132 -17.75 5.96 20.26
CA THR A 132 -18.86 5.82 19.31
C THR A 132 -18.63 6.57 18.00
N ILE A 133 -18.00 7.75 18.05
CA ILE A 133 -17.68 8.54 16.85
C ILE A 133 -16.54 7.88 16.07
N VAL A 134 -15.50 7.42 16.76
CA VAL A 134 -14.38 6.71 16.14
C VAL A 134 -14.88 5.43 15.47
N ALA A 135 -15.67 4.60 16.16
CA ALA A 135 -16.24 3.39 15.59
C ALA A 135 -17.09 3.66 14.34
N LYS A 136 -17.93 4.70 14.35
CA LYS A 136 -18.71 5.11 13.16
C LYS A 136 -17.81 5.51 11.99
N LYS A 137 -16.74 6.27 12.26
CA LYS A 137 -15.76 6.68 11.24
C LYS A 137 -15.06 5.47 10.63
N VAL A 138 -14.61 4.52 11.46
CA VAL A 138 -13.96 3.28 11.00
C VAL A 138 -14.91 2.45 10.15
N ILE A 139 -16.12 2.16 10.64
CA ILE A 139 -17.10 1.37 9.88
C ILE A 139 -17.42 2.02 8.53
N LEU A 140 -17.55 3.35 8.49
CA LEU A 140 -17.80 4.05 7.24
C LEU A 140 -16.62 3.95 6.26
N ASP A 141 -15.40 4.00 6.78
CA ASP A 141 -14.18 3.84 6.00
C ASP A 141 -14.09 2.42 5.41
N GLU A 142 -14.29 1.38 6.21
CA GLU A 142 -14.20 -0.03 5.80
C GLU A 142 -15.30 -0.47 4.83
N VAL A 143 -16.51 0.10 4.98
CA VAL A 143 -17.68 -0.30 4.16
C VAL A 143 -17.75 0.48 2.85
N LEU A 144 -17.30 1.74 2.83
CA LEU A 144 -17.36 2.58 1.62
C LEU A 144 -16.00 2.73 0.96
N ILE A 145 -15.01 3.23 1.70
CA ILE A 145 -13.72 3.63 1.12
C ILE A 145 -12.85 2.41 0.85
N GLY A 146 -12.73 1.48 1.80
CA GLY A 146 -11.97 0.22 1.67
C GLY A 146 -12.24 -0.52 0.37
N PRO A 147 -13.48 -0.99 0.08
CA PRO A 147 -13.76 -1.75 -1.13
C PRO A 147 -13.56 -0.93 -2.41
N ILE A 148 -13.89 0.36 -2.42
CA ILE A 148 -13.67 1.23 -3.59
C ILE A 148 -12.18 1.37 -3.88
N SER A 149 -11.38 1.66 -2.84
CA SER A 149 -9.93 1.78 -2.95
C SER A 149 -9.29 0.49 -3.43
N LEU A 150 -9.74 -0.66 -2.90
CA LEU A 150 -9.22 -1.97 -3.26
C LEU A 150 -9.55 -2.35 -4.72
N VAL A 151 -10.77 -2.06 -5.19
CA VAL A 151 -11.16 -2.25 -6.60
C VAL A 151 -10.30 -1.37 -7.51
N ILE A 152 -10.13 -0.08 -7.19
CA ILE A 152 -9.29 0.82 -7.99
C ILE A 152 -7.85 0.30 -8.06
N PHE A 153 -7.31 -0.14 -6.92
CA PHE A 153 -5.96 -0.70 -6.85
C PHE A 153 -5.80 -1.93 -7.73
N PHE A 154 -6.68 -2.93 -7.61
CA PHE A 154 -6.57 -4.17 -8.38
C PHE A 154 -6.86 -3.96 -9.87
N LEU A 155 -7.83 -3.12 -10.23
CA LEU A 155 -8.10 -2.80 -11.63
C LEU A 155 -6.92 -2.06 -12.27
N TYR A 156 -6.35 -1.08 -11.58
CA TYR A 156 -5.23 -0.32 -12.12
C TYR A 156 -3.98 -1.18 -12.28
N ASN A 157 -3.60 -1.93 -11.24
CA ASN A 157 -2.45 -2.84 -11.34
C ASN A 157 -2.70 -3.95 -12.36
N GLY A 158 -3.91 -4.55 -12.37
CA GLY A 158 -4.29 -5.57 -13.34
C GLY A 158 -4.29 -5.06 -14.78
N PHE A 159 -4.70 -3.81 -15.01
CA PHE A 159 -4.63 -3.18 -16.33
C PHE A 159 -3.20 -2.94 -16.76
N CYS A 160 -2.34 -2.44 -15.87
CA CYS A 160 -0.92 -2.25 -16.17
C CYS A 160 -0.19 -3.56 -16.47
N ASP A 161 -0.58 -4.66 -15.80
CA ASP A 161 0.09 -5.95 -15.97
C ASP A 161 -0.43 -6.73 -17.19
N THR A 162 -1.72 -6.60 -17.52
CA THR A 162 -2.35 -7.36 -18.63
C THR A 162 -2.54 -6.55 -19.91
N CYS A 163 -2.33 -5.23 -19.87
CA CYS A 163 -2.65 -4.28 -20.94
C CYS A 163 -4.10 -4.40 -21.46
N SER A 164 -5.01 -4.95 -20.66
CA SER A 164 -6.40 -5.22 -21.05
C SER A 164 -7.34 -5.05 -19.88
N MET A 165 -8.47 -4.38 -20.10
CA MET A 165 -9.49 -4.20 -19.06
C MET A 165 -10.13 -5.55 -18.66
N ALA A 166 -10.27 -6.49 -19.60
CA ALA A 166 -10.80 -7.81 -19.30
C ALA A 166 -9.86 -8.59 -18.35
N GLY A 167 -8.54 -8.49 -18.57
CA GLY A 167 -7.53 -9.08 -17.69
C GLY A 167 -7.51 -8.42 -16.31
N ALA A 168 -7.68 -7.10 -16.26
CA ALA A 168 -7.78 -6.33 -15.01
C ALA A 168 -8.97 -6.75 -14.15
N VAL A 169 -10.15 -6.90 -14.76
CA VAL A 169 -11.39 -7.30 -14.07
C VAL A 169 -11.27 -8.73 -13.55
N GLU A 170 -10.73 -9.66 -14.35
CA GLU A 170 -10.54 -11.04 -13.91
C GLU A 170 -9.56 -11.12 -12.73
N ARG A 171 -8.46 -10.37 -12.80
CA ARG A 171 -7.49 -10.26 -11.70
C ARG A 171 -8.13 -9.70 -10.44
N CYS A 172 -8.90 -8.62 -10.57
CA CYS A 172 -9.65 -8.04 -9.46
C CYS A 172 -10.59 -9.07 -8.87
N ARG A 173 -11.39 -9.78 -9.68
CA ARG A 173 -12.33 -10.80 -9.20
C ARG A 173 -11.65 -11.92 -8.42
N GLN A 174 -10.49 -12.39 -8.88
CA GLN A 174 -9.74 -13.46 -8.23
C GLN A 174 -9.12 -13.03 -6.91
N SER A 175 -8.58 -11.81 -6.84
CA SER A 175 -7.83 -11.34 -5.67
C SER A 175 -8.66 -10.51 -4.68
N PHE A 176 -9.81 -9.98 -5.10
CA PHE A 176 -10.60 -9.04 -4.31
C PHE A 176 -11.05 -9.63 -2.98
N LEU A 177 -11.63 -10.84 -2.98
CA LEU A 177 -12.16 -11.41 -1.74
C LEU A 177 -11.04 -11.69 -0.72
N SER A 178 -9.93 -12.29 -1.16
CA SER A 178 -8.78 -12.54 -0.29
C SER A 178 -8.14 -11.23 0.19
N GLY A 179 -8.03 -10.23 -0.69
CA GLY A 179 -7.51 -8.92 -0.34
C GLY A 179 -8.41 -8.23 0.68
N TYR A 180 -9.72 -8.23 0.46
CA TYR A 180 -10.70 -7.55 1.29
C TYR A 180 -10.82 -8.17 2.68
N LEU A 181 -10.74 -9.51 2.79
CA LEU A 181 -10.72 -10.16 4.10
C LEU A 181 -9.49 -9.77 4.92
N SER A 182 -8.32 -9.65 4.28
CA SER A 182 -7.11 -9.16 4.95
C SER A 182 -7.20 -7.66 5.27
N ASP A 183 -7.81 -6.87 4.39
CA ASP A 183 -8.08 -5.44 4.54
C ASP A 183 -8.90 -5.17 5.81
N LEU A 184 -9.99 -5.94 6.00
CA LEU A 184 -10.88 -5.91 7.17
C LEU A 184 -10.22 -6.30 8.51
N VAL A 185 -9.01 -6.84 8.51
CA VAL A 185 -8.25 -7.10 9.74
C VAL A 185 -7.22 -6.00 9.96
N TYR A 186 -6.55 -5.58 8.89
CA TYR A 186 -5.45 -4.63 8.93
C TYR A 186 -5.93 -3.19 9.21
N TRP A 187 -6.90 -2.71 8.44
CA TRP A 187 -7.29 -1.31 8.46
C TRP A 187 -8.13 -0.90 9.67
N PRO A 188 -9.06 -1.71 10.22
CA PRO A 188 -9.84 -1.26 11.37
C PRO A 188 -8.99 -0.90 12.57
N ILE A 189 -7.90 -1.65 12.80
CA ILE A 189 -6.95 -1.40 13.88
C ILE A 189 -6.25 -0.05 13.65
N LEU A 190 -5.69 0.14 12.45
CA LEU A 190 -4.96 1.35 12.10
C LEU A 190 -5.86 2.59 12.03
N GLN A 191 -7.07 2.45 11.49
CA GLN A 191 -8.03 3.54 11.40
C GLN A 191 -8.59 3.93 12.77
N THR A 192 -8.73 2.96 13.69
CA THR A 192 -9.06 3.27 15.08
C THR A 192 -7.99 4.15 15.70
N VAL A 193 -6.70 3.81 15.52
CA VAL A 193 -5.57 4.62 16.01
C VAL A 193 -5.55 5.99 15.32
N ASN A 194 -5.76 6.04 14.01
CA ASN A 194 -5.78 7.26 13.21
C ASN A 194 -6.85 8.26 13.68
N PHE A 195 -8.07 7.79 13.91
CA PHE A 195 -9.17 8.67 14.31
C PHE A 195 -9.16 9.01 15.80
N ALA A 196 -8.62 8.13 16.66
CA ALA A 196 -8.53 8.37 18.09
C ALA A 196 -7.36 9.27 18.49
N PHE A 197 -6.17 9.07 17.90
CA PHE A 197 -4.93 9.68 18.38
C PHE A 197 -4.26 10.63 17.38
N VAL A 198 -4.44 10.42 16.07
CA VAL A 198 -3.74 11.21 15.06
C VAL A 198 -4.48 12.53 14.79
N PRO A 199 -3.80 13.69 14.92
CA PRO A 199 -4.42 14.97 14.61
C PRO A 199 -4.83 15.04 13.12
N PRO A 200 -5.95 15.73 12.78
CA PRO A 200 -6.47 15.82 11.41
C PRO A 200 -5.44 16.21 10.35
N ALA A 201 -4.45 17.03 10.70
CA ALA A 201 -3.39 17.49 9.80
C ALA A 201 -2.42 16.39 9.34
N TYR A 202 -2.30 15.29 10.09
CA TYR A 202 -1.34 14.21 9.86
C TYR A 202 -1.98 12.87 9.44
N ARG A 203 -3.31 12.77 9.45
CA ARG A 203 -4.01 11.50 9.16
C ARG A 203 -3.72 10.94 7.77
N VAL A 204 -3.63 11.81 6.77
CA VAL A 204 -3.30 11.40 5.39
C VAL A 204 -1.88 10.82 5.35
N LEU A 205 -0.91 11.46 6.00
CA LEU A 205 0.47 10.96 6.08
C LEU A 205 0.54 9.61 6.79
N TYR A 206 -0.18 9.45 7.91
CA TYR A 206 -0.28 8.19 8.64
C TYR A 206 -0.80 7.07 7.73
N VAL A 207 -1.91 7.31 7.04
CA VAL A 207 -2.56 6.30 6.19
C VAL A 207 -1.68 5.91 5.01
N ILE A 208 -1.06 6.88 4.32
CA ILE A 208 -0.16 6.59 3.18
C ILE A 208 1.06 5.78 3.65
N PHE A 209 1.60 6.06 4.84
CA PHE A 209 2.71 5.30 5.40
C PHE A 209 2.35 3.82 5.57
N PHE A 210 1.22 3.53 6.21
CA PHE A 210 0.77 2.14 6.38
C PHE A 210 0.31 1.51 5.06
N THR A 211 -0.24 2.29 4.12
CA THR A 211 -0.54 1.81 2.76
C THR A 211 0.73 1.30 2.08
N SER A 212 1.84 2.02 2.18
CA SER A 212 3.12 1.58 1.61
C SER A 212 3.59 0.23 2.19
N LEU A 213 3.35 -0.01 3.48
CA LEU A 213 3.67 -1.30 4.12
C LEU A 213 2.73 -2.41 3.62
N TRP A 214 1.45 -2.09 3.50
CA TRP A 214 0.44 -2.98 2.94
C TRP A 214 0.74 -3.41 1.51
N ASP A 215 1.15 -2.49 0.64
CA ASP A 215 1.49 -2.81 -0.75
C ASP A 215 2.74 -3.70 -0.83
N THR A 216 3.72 -3.46 0.04
CA THR A 216 4.89 -4.35 0.17
C THR A 216 4.44 -5.76 0.54
N TYR A 217 3.51 -5.89 1.50
CA TYR A 217 2.92 -7.16 1.90
C TYR A 217 2.17 -7.87 0.76
N LEU A 218 1.32 -7.15 0.03
CA LEU A 218 0.60 -7.70 -1.14
C LEU A 218 1.56 -8.18 -2.22
N CYS A 219 2.64 -7.43 -2.49
CA CYS A 219 3.69 -7.82 -3.42
C CYS A 219 4.37 -9.13 -2.98
N LEU A 220 4.66 -9.30 -1.68
CA LEU A 220 5.29 -10.50 -1.16
C LEU A 220 4.38 -11.73 -1.28
N ILE A 221 3.09 -11.61 -0.95
CA ILE A 221 2.12 -12.70 -1.08
C ILE A 221 1.93 -13.11 -2.54
N ASN A 222 1.82 -12.12 -3.43
CA ASN A 222 1.58 -12.36 -4.83
C ASN A 222 2.76 -13.07 -5.53
N THR A 223 3.98 -13.02 -4.96
CA THR A 223 5.19 -13.62 -5.56
C THR A 223 5.38 -15.13 -5.25
N ARG A 224 4.33 -15.89 -4.92
CA ARG A 224 4.43 -17.34 -4.58
C ARG A 224 5.36 -17.70 -3.40
N MET A 225 5.66 -16.77 -2.48
CA MET A 225 6.28 -17.09 -1.19
C MET A 225 5.21 -17.54 -0.18
N VAL A 226 4.36 -18.49 -0.58
CA VAL A 226 3.16 -18.93 0.15
C VAL A 226 3.50 -19.61 1.49
N SER A 227 4.74 -20.09 1.68
CA SER A 227 5.12 -20.84 2.88
C SER A 227 5.73 -19.98 4.01
N THR A 228 6.29 -18.80 3.73
CA THR A 228 7.07 -18.03 4.72
C THR A 228 6.37 -16.73 5.14
N ALA A 229 5.58 -16.11 4.25
CA ALA A 229 4.92 -14.83 4.52
C ALA A 229 3.78 -14.93 5.57
N ASN A 230 3.05 -16.04 5.61
CA ASN A 230 2.02 -16.28 6.63
C ASN A 230 2.64 -16.37 8.04
N HIS A 231 3.85 -16.96 8.16
CA HIS A 231 4.56 -16.99 9.43
C HIS A 231 5.06 -15.60 9.84
N ILE A 232 5.61 -14.81 8.92
CA ILE A 232 6.12 -13.48 9.23
C ILE A 232 5.00 -12.52 9.65
N LEU A 233 3.83 -12.55 8.98
CA LEU A 233 2.71 -11.69 9.33
C LEU A 233 2.06 -12.09 10.66
N VAL A 234 1.83 -13.39 10.90
CA VAL A 234 1.34 -13.87 12.21
C VAL A 234 2.34 -13.50 13.30
N HIS A 235 3.65 -13.62 13.04
CA HIS A 235 4.67 -13.25 14.02
C HIS A 235 4.75 -11.74 14.24
N PHE A 236 4.58 -10.90 13.21
CA PHE A 236 4.61 -9.44 13.36
C PHE A 236 3.34 -8.91 14.04
N ILE A 237 2.17 -9.47 13.73
CA ILE A 237 0.89 -9.09 14.34
C ILE A 237 0.77 -9.62 15.78
N VAL A 238 1.29 -10.82 16.08
CA VAL A 238 1.21 -11.41 17.43
C VAL A 238 2.30 -10.90 18.37
N PHE A 239 3.47 -10.49 17.87
CA PHE A 239 4.59 -10.06 18.72
C PHE A 239 4.85 -8.54 18.74
N TYR A 240 4.29 -7.75 17.83
CA TYR A 240 4.52 -6.29 17.76
C TYR A 240 3.24 -5.42 17.83
N VAL A 241 2.09 -6.01 18.15
CA VAL A 241 0.88 -5.34 18.65
C VAL A 241 0.62 -5.83 20.07
#